data_AF-A0A4R7JR69-F1
#
_entry.id   AF-A0A4R7JR69-F1
#
_cell.length_a   1.000
_cell.length_b   1.000
_cell.length_c   1.000
_cell.angle_alpha   90.00
_cell.angle_beta   90.00
_cell.angle_gamma   90.00
#
_symmetry.space_group_name_H-M   'P 1'
#
loop_
_entity.id
_entity.type
_entity.pdbx_description
1 polymer ?
#
loop_
_entity_poly.entity_id
_entity_poly.type
_entity_poly.pdbx_seq_one_letter_code
_entity_poly.pdbx_strand_id
1 'polypeptide(L)'
;MRFDKPPKTYDEQIEILRRRGMIIPNPDRACHYLQHMNYYRLTAYWLPFEADHASHRFQPGTRFEDALNLYIFDRELRLLEPLCPP
;
A
#
# COMPACT_ATOMS: atom_id res chain seq x y z
N MET A 1 5.65 -1.97 -27.92
CA MET A 1 6.55 -1.93 -26.74
C MET A 1 6.40 -3.24 -25.99
N ARG A 2 7.43 -4.08 -25.93
CA ARG A 2 7.42 -5.27 -25.06
C ARG A 2 7.82 -4.81 -23.66
N PHE A 3 6.95 -5.03 -22.69
CA PHE A 3 7.28 -4.82 -21.29
C PHE A 3 8.00 -6.10 -20.81
N ASP A 4 9.32 -6.18 -21.03
CA ASP A 4 10.15 -7.36 -20.75
C ASP A 4 10.46 -7.56 -19.25
N LYS A 5 9.81 -6.80 -18.35
CA LYS A 5 9.95 -6.99 -16.90
C LYS A 5 8.76 -7.81 -16.41
N PRO A 6 8.97 -9.05 -15.91
CA PRO A 6 7.90 -9.78 -15.28
C PRO A 6 7.32 -8.95 -14.12
N PRO A 7 6.00 -8.98 -13.91
CA PRO A 7 5.39 -8.31 -12.77
C PRO A 7 6.01 -8.88 -11.50
N LYS A 8 6.30 -8.00 -10.53
CA LYS A 8 6.87 -8.42 -9.27
C LYS A 8 5.90 -9.30 -8.51
N THR A 9 6.38 -10.39 -7.93
CA THR A 9 5.56 -11.21 -7.02
C THR A 9 5.19 -10.41 -5.77
N TYR A 10 4.16 -10.85 -5.04
CA TYR A 10 3.77 -10.19 -3.79
C TYR A 10 4.90 -10.21 -2.75
N ASP A 11 5.65 -11.30 -2.68
CA ASP A 11 6.81 -11.42 -1.77
C ASP A 11 7.93 -10.44 -2.15
N GLU A 12 8.20 -10.28 -3.45
CA GLU A 12 9.15 -9.27 -3.94
C GLU A 12 8.70 -7.85 -3.62
N GLN A 13 7.39 -7.57 -3.69
CA GLN A 13 6.84 -6.27 -3.32
C GLN A 13 7.01 -6.00 -1.82
N ILE A 14 6.71 -6.98 -0.96
CA ILE A 14 6.89 -6.89 0.50
C ILE A 14 8.37 -6.62 0.84
N GLU A 15 9.28 -7.33 0.19
CA GLU A 15 10.71 -7.16 0.42
C GLU A 15 11.20 -5.77 -0.01
N ILE A 16 10.68 -5.23 -1.12
CA ILE A 16 10.96 -3.85 -1.53
C ILE A 16 10.48 -2.84 -0.49
N LEU A 17 9.26 -3.01 0.02
CA LEU A 17 8.69 -2.12 1.04
C LEU A 17 9.53 -2.16 2.33
N ARG A 18 9.93 -3.36 2.76
CA ARG A 18 10.84 -3.53 3.92
C ARG A 18 12.18 -2.85 3.71
N ARG A 19 12.82 -3.05 2.54
CA ARG A 19 14.11 -2.39 2.20
C ARG A 19 14.01 -0.87 2.18
N ARG A 20 12.83 -0.34 1.85
CA ARG A 20 12.53 1.09 1.86
C ARG A 20 12.25 1.65 3.26
N GLY A 21 12.23 0.81 4.29
CA GLY A 21 12.05 1.21 5.68
C GLY A 21 10.65 0.96 6.24
N MET A 22 9.74 0.34 5.50
CA MET A 22 8.42 -0.02 6.02
C MET A 22 8.51 -1.23 6.95
N ILE A 23 7.94 -1.10 8.14
CA ILE A 23 7.82 -2.17 9.11
C ILE A 23 6.65 -3.07 8.70
N ILE A 24 6.93 -4.34 8.42
CA ILE A 24 5.92 -5.34 8.05
C ILE A 24 6.10 -6.55 8.97
N PRO A 25 5.48 -6.57 10.17
CA PRO A 25 5.71 -7.63 11.15
C PRO A 25 5.19 -8.99 10.69
N ASN A 26 4.08 -8.99 9.95
CA ASN A 26 3.45 -10.20 9.41
C ASN A 26 3.42 -10.12 7.87
N PRO A 27 4.42 -10.71 7.19
CA PRO A 27 4.49 -10.67 5.73
C PRO A 27 3.37 -11.47 5.07
N ASP A 28 2.91 -12.58 5.67
CA ASP A 28 1.80 -13.38 5.13
C ASP A 28 0.50 -12.57 5.09
N ARG A 29 0.24 -11.80 6.15
CA ARG A 29 -0.90 -10.89 6.22
C ARG A 29 -0.78 -9.77 5.19
N ALA A 30 0.40 -9.18 5.03
CA ALA A 30 0.64 -8.18 3.99
C ALA A 30 0.44 -8.77 2.58
N CYS A 31 0.92 -10.00 2.34
CA CYS A 31 0.77 -10.72 1.08
C CYS A 31 -0.71 -10.96 0.77
N HIS A 32 -1.47 -11.47 1.74
CA HIS A 32 -2.92 -11.64 1.62
C HIS A 32 -3.60 -10.31 1.23
N TYR A 33 -3.24 -9.20 1.87
CA TYR A 33 -3.82 -7.90 1.53
C TYR A 33 -3.42 -7.42 0.12
N LEU A 34 -2.16 -7.57 -0.27
CA LEU A 34 -1.68 -7.20 -1.63
C LEU A 34 -2.29 -8.09 -2.73
N GLN A 35 -2.65 -9.34 -2.41
CA GLN A 35 -3.37 -10.25 -3.31
C GLN A 35 -4.81 -9.82 -3.54
N HIS A 36 -5.51 -9.43 -2.47
CA HIS A 36 -6.95 -9.13 -2.52
C HIS A 36 -7.25 -7.66 -2.83
N MET A 37 -6.26 -6.78 -2.76
CA MET A 37 -6.39 -5.35 -3.03
C MET A 37 -5.54 -4.94 -4.24
N ASN A 38 -6.02 -3.97 -5.02
CA ASN A 38 -5.24 -3.45 -6.12
C ASN A 38 -4.00 -2.70 -5.58
N TYR A 39 -2.80 -3.23 -5.83
CA TYR A 39 -1.51 -2.67 -5.42
C TYR A 39 -1.38 -1.15 -5.70
N TYR A 40 -1.87 -0.71 -6.87
CA TYR A 40 -1.80 0.71 -7.25
C TYR A 40 -2.68 1.59 -6.36
N ARG A 41 -3.81 1.07 -5.85
CA ARG A 41 -4.63 1.80 -4.89
C ARG A 41 -3.88 1.97 -3.57
N LEU A 42 -3.31 0.89 -3.04
CA LEU A 42 -2.52 0.95 -1.80
C LEU A 42 -1.33 1.90 -1.89
N THR A 43 -0.76 2.05 -3.09
CA THR A 43 0.35 2.98 -3.32
C THR A 43 0.02 4.42 -2.93
N ALA A 44 -1.20 4.88 -3.20
CA ALA A 44 -1.64 6.21 -2.82
C ALA A 44 -1.72 6.40 -1.29
N TYR A 45 -1.95 5.32 -0.53
CA TYR A 45 -2.14 5.40 0.91
C TYR A 45 -0.84 5.25 1.71
N TRP A 46 0.24 4.70 1.15
CA TRP A 46 1.55 4.76 1.82
C TRP A 46 2.41 5.96 1.39
N LEU A 47 2.06 6.64 0.28
CA LEU A 47 2.74 7.84 -0.19
C LEU A 47 2.89 8.95 0.87
N PRO A 48 1.88 9.24 1.72
CA PRO A 48 2.00 10.25 2.78
C PRO A 48 3.06 9.91 3.83
N PHE A 49 3.44 8.63 3.93
CA PHE A 49 4.43 8.13 4.87
C PHE A 49 5.83 8.03 4.27
N GLU A 50 6.01 8.39 2.99
CA GLU A 50 7.35 8.54 2.41
C GLU A 50 8.04 9.76 3.05
N ALA A 51 9.27 9.56 3.53
CA ALA A 51 10.16 10.63 3.98
C ALA A 51 10.86 11.30 2.79
N ASP A 52 11.10 10.54 1.72
CA ASP A 52 11.74 11.01 0.50
C ASP A 52 11.13 10.30 -0.71
N HIS A 53 10.43 11.06 -1.54
CA HIS A 53 9.76 10.55 -2.72
C HIS A 53 10.73 10.09 -3.82
N ALA A 54 11.93 10.68 -3.90
CA ALA A 54 12.91 10.29 -4.92
C ALA A 54 13.51 8.91 -4.65
N SER A 55 13.74 8.58 -3.36
CA SER A 55 14.24 7.27 -2.95
C SER A 55 13.15 6.28 -2.50
N HIS A 56 11.89 6.73 -2.44
CA HIS A 56 10.75 5.99 -1.89
C HIS A 56 11.00 5.45 -0.48
N ARG A 57 11.79 6.16 0.33
CA ARG A 57 12.06 5.74 1.70
C ARG A 57 10.93 6.19 2.61
N PHE A 58 10.53 5.32 3.53
CA PHE A 58 9.48 5.61 4.50
C PHE A 58 10.04 6.34 5.73
N GLN A 59 9.18 7.09 6.41
CA GLN A 59 9.51 7.68 7.69
C GLN A 59 9.84 6.59 8.73
N PRO A 60 10.77 6.84 9.66
CA PRO A 60 11.08 5.87 10.71
C PRO A 60 9.83 5.48 11.50
N GLY A 61 9.59 4.18 11.66
CA GLY A 61 8.44 3.67 12.40
C GLY A 61 7.18 3.47 11.56
N THR A 62 7.15 3.86 10.28
CA THR A 62 6.01 3.58 9.39
C THR A 62 5.77 2.08 9.26
N ARG A 63 4.53 1.67 9.53
CA ARG A 63 4.08 0.29 9.44
C ARG A 63 3.17 0.09 8.25
N PHE A 64 3.14 -1.12 7.71
CA PHE A 64 2.16 -1.48 6.68
C PHE A 64 0.72 -1.27 7.14
N GLU A 65 0.45 -1.50 8.43
CA GLU A 65 -0.88 -1.28 9.00
C GLU A 65 -1.33 0.19 8.96
N ASP A 66 -0.40 1.15 8.99
CA ASP A 66 -0.76 2.58 8.95
C ASP A 66 -1.38 2.94 7.59
N ALA A 67 -0.75 2.50 6.50
CA ALA A 67 -1.26 2.67 5.15
C ALA A 67 -2.56 1.89 4.92
N LEU A 68 -2.65 0.67 5.47
CA LEU A 68 -3.86 -0.15 5.40
C LEU A 68 -5.04 0.50 6.12
N ASN A 69 -4.83 1.06 7.31
CA ASN A 69 -5.86 1.73 8.09
C ASN A 69 -6.37 2.98 7.37
N LEU A 70 -5.47 3.76 6.76
CA LEU A 70 -5.85 4.91 5.95
C LEU A 70 -6.73 4.50 4.76
N TYR A 71 -6.37 3.40 4.07
CA TYR A 71 -7.20 2.84 3.00
C TYR A 71 -8.59 2.41 3.49
N ILE A 72 -8.66 1.70 4.62
CA ILE A 72 -9.93 1.23 5.19
C ILE A 72 -10.81 2.42 5.56
N PHE A 73 -10.24 3.43 6.23
CA PHE A 73 -10.95 4.64 6.63
C PHE A 73 -11.58 5.37 5.43
N ASP A 74 -10.81 5.61 4.39
CA ASP A 74 -11.31 6.31 3.19
C ASP A 74 -12.32 5.43 2.42
N ARG A 75 -12.17 4.10 2.41
CA ARG A 75 -13.18 3.19 1.86
C ARG A 75 -14.48 3.27 2.64
N GLU A 76 -14.44 3.30 3.96
CA GLU A 76 -15.63 3.44 4.81
C GLU A 76 -16.31 4.78 4.61
N LEU A 77 -15.56 5.88 4.49
CA LEU A 77 -16.10 7.20 4.18
C LEU A 77 -16.89 7.21 2.86
N ARG A 78 -16.37 6.56 1.81
CA ARG A 78 -17.06 6.43 0.53
C ARG A 78 -18.34 5.59 0.58
N LEU A 79 -18.46 4.68 1.55
CA LEU A 79 -19.68 3.91 1.76
C LEU A 79 -20.74 4.68 2.57
N LEU A 80 -20.31 5.71 3.30
CA LEU A 80 -21.17 6.55 4.12
C LEU A 80 -21.71 7.79 3.38
N GLU A 81 -21.15 8.16 2.21
CA GLU A 81 -21.77 9.19 1.37
C GLU A 81 -23.12 8.68 0.87
N PRO A 82 -24.25 9.29 1.30
CA PRO A 82 -25.53 8.96 0.70
C PRO A 82 -25.43 9.34 -0.77
N LEU A 83 -25.68 8.36 -1.63
CA LEU A 83 -26.04 8.57 -3.02
C LEU A 83 -27.02 9.76 -3.04
N CYS A 84 -26.60 10.87 -3.64
CA CYS A 84 -27.50 11.98 -3.93
C CYS A 84 -28.73 11.36 -4.63
N PRO A 85 -29.95 11.44 -4.06
CA PRO A 85 -31.11 10.90 -4.74
C PRO A 85 -31.34 11.68 -6.04
N PRO A 86 -31.98 11.05 -7.04
CA PRO A 86 -32.09 11.57 -8.41
C PRO A 86 -32.78 12.93 -8.51
#